data_AF-A0A526YRB3-F1
#
_entry.id   AF-A0A526YRB3-F1
#
_cell.length_a   1.000
_cell.length_b   1.000
_cell.length_c   1.000
_cell.angle_alpha   90.00
_cell.angle_beta   90.00
_cell.angle_gamma   90.00
#
_symmetry.space_group_name_H-M   'P 1'
#
loop_
_entity.id
_entity.type
_entity.pdbx_description
1 polymer ?
#
loop_
_entity_poly.entity_id
_entity_poly.type
_entity_poly.pdbx_seq_one_letter_code
_entity_poly.pdbx_strand_id
1 'polypeptide(L)' 'EGFANIYQEAARAIRAARRKGGKPAKDVIFPTIQDGVEGMAFIEACVKSSKKNGAWTKL' A
#
# COMPACT_ATOMS: atom_id res chain seq x y z
N GLU A 1 7.20 -13.59 -11.76
CA GLU A 1 6.59 -14.18 -10.54
C GLU A 1 6.09 -13.16 -9.49
N GLY A 2 6.43 -11.86 -9.57
CA GLY A 2 6.06 -10.87 -8.53
C GLY A 2 4.55 -10.71 -8.25
N PHE A 3 3.70 -10.74 -9.28
CA PHE A 3 2.24 -10.66 -9.10
C PHE A 3 1.70 -11.86 -8.31
N ALA A 4 2.17 -13.07 -8.61
CA ALA A 4 1.72 -14.28 -7.92
C ALA A 4 2.04 -14.21 -6.42
N ASN A 5 3.20 -13.65 -6.05
CA ASN A 5 3.59 -13.50 -4.65
C ASN A 5 2.62 -12.57 -3.90
N ILE A 6 2.23 -11.43 -4.48
CA ILE A 6 1.26 -10.50 -3.86
C ILE A 6 -0.07 -11.21 -3.59
N TYR A 7 -0.58 -11.97 -4.57
CA TYR A 7 -1.83 -12.71 -4.41
C TYR A 7 -1.73 -13.84 -3.38
N GLN A 8 -0.58 -14.53 -3.31
CA GLN A 8 -0.34 -15.56 -2.29
C GLN A 8 -0.35 -14.97 -0.88
N GLU A 9 0.32 -13.83 -0.68
CA GLU A 9 0.37 -13.13 0.60
C GLU A 9 -1.01 -12.58 1.00
N ALA A 10 -1.74 -11.99 0.06
CA ALA A 10 -3.12 -11.57 0.28
C ALA A 10 -4.02 -12.76 0.67
N ALA A 11 -3.88 -13.91 0.01
CA ALA A 11 -4.65 -15.11 0.34
C ALA A 11 -4.31 -15.66 1.74
N ARG A 12 -3.04 -15.59 2.16
CA ARG A 12 -2.62 -15.95 3.52
C ARG A 12 -3.28 -15.03 4.55
N ALA A 13 -3.29 -13.72 4.30
CA ALA A 13 -3.94 -12.74 5.17
C ALA A 13 -5.46 -12.98 5.29
N ILE A 14 -6.15 -13.22 4.18
CA ILE A 14 -7.60 -13.51 4.15
C ILE A 14 -7.93 -14.76 4.97
N ARG A 15 -7.17 -15.85 4.79
CA ARG A 15 -7.38 -17.10 5.54
C ARG A 15 -7.17 -16.90 7.04
N ALA A 16 -6.20 -16.10 7.43
CA ALA A 16 -5.95 -15.78 8.84
C ALA A 16 -7.11 -14.97 9.43
N ALA A 17 -7.58 -13.92 8.74
CA ALA A 17 -8.66 -13.05 9.20
C ALA A 17 -10.03 -13.76 9.35
N ARG A 18 -10.27 -14.84 8.60
CA ARG A 18 -11.50 -15.65 8.71
C ARG A 18 -11.57 -16.49 9.99
N ARG A 19 -10.46 -16.70 10.69
CA ARG A 19 -10.45 -17.44 11.96
C ARG A 19 -10.88 -16.49 13.10
N LYS A 20 -11.63 -16.99 14.08
CA LYS A 20 -12.03 -16.20 15.26
C LYS A 20 -10.78 -15.70 16.00
N GLY A 21 -10.59 -14.38 16.06
CA GLY A 21 -9.39 -13.76 16.64
C GLY A 21 -8.11 -13.92 15.80
N GLY A 22 -8.24 -14.40 14.57
CA GLY A 22 -7.11 -14.64 13.69
C GLY A 22 -6.48 -13.34 13.19
N LYS A 23 -5.15 -13.30 13.23
CA LYS A 23 -4.33 -12.23 12.67
C LYS A 23 -3.35 -12.84 11.66
N PRO A 24 -3.04 -12.16 10.55
CA PRO A 24 -1.97 -12.57 9.65
C PRO A 24 -0.64 -12.72 10.42
N ALA A 25 0.20 -13.64 9.97
CA ALA A 25 1.56 -13.77 10.51
C ALA A 25 2.38 -12.53 10.14
N LYS A 26 3.40 -12.19 10.94
CA LYS A 26 4.17 -10.94 10.79
C LYS A 26 4.99 -10.88 9.50
N ASP A 27 5.29 -12.03 8.92
CA ASP A 27 5.99 -12.22 7.65
C ASP A 27 5.05 -12.11 6.44
N VAL A 28 3.75 -11.95 6.65
CA VAL A 28 2.80 -11.73 5.55
C VAL A 28 2.91 -10.30 5.04
N ILE A 29 3.40 -10.13 3.81
CA ILE A 29 3.70 -8.81 3.23
C ILE A 29 2.92 -8.63 1.92
N PHE A 30 2.06 -7.62 1.89
CA PHE A 30 1.35 -7.17 0.69
C PHE A 30 1.02 -5.68 0.85
N PRO A 31 0.80 -4.93 -0.26
CA PRO A 31 0.41 -3.54 -0.18
C PRO A 31 -0.86 -3.34 0.66
N THR A 32 -0.79 -2.40 1.58
CA THR A 32 -1.87 -2.01 2.49
C THR A 32 -2.65 -0.83 1.94
N ILE A 33 -3.72 -0.44 2.63
CA ILE A 33 -4.45 0.78 2.29
C ILE A 33 -3.62 2.04 2.57
N GLN A 34 -2.76 2.01 3.59
CA GLN A 34 -1.86 3.12 3.93
C GLN A 34 -0.88 3.37 2.78
N ASP A 35 -0.29 2.31 2.22
CA ASP A 35 0.61 2.44 1.06
C ASP A 35 -0.11 3.08 -0.15
N GLY A 36 -1.39 2.74 -0.34
CA GLY A 36 -2.23 3.36 -1.37
C GLY A 36 -2.50 4.84 -1.11
N VAL A 37 -2.82 5.21 0.13
CA VAL A 37 -3.06 6.61 0.54
C VAL A 37 -1.79 7.44 0.37
N GLU A 38 -0.62 6.92 0.76
CA GLU A 38 0.68 7.57 0.55
C GLU A 38 0.97 7.78 -0.93
N GLY A 39 0.67 6.79 -1.78
CA GLY A 39 0.79 6.93 -3.24
C GLY A 39 -0.09 8.05 -3.80
N MET A 40 -1.32 8.20 -3.30
CA MET A 40 -2.21 9.29 -3.71
C MET A 40 -1.71 10.66 -3.25
N ALA A 41 -1.20 10.75 -2.01
CA ALA A 41 -0.59 11.98 -1.49
C ALA A 41 0.63 12.39 -2.32
N PHE A 42 1.45 11.41 -2.74
CA PHE A 42 2.57 11.65 -3.64
C PHE A 42 2.13 12.23 -5.00
N ILE A 43 1.12 11.63 -5.62
CA ILE A 43 0.58 12.14 -6.89
C ILE A 43 0.08 13.58 -6.73
N GLU A 44 -0.64 13.87 -5.65
CA GLU A 44 -1.12 15.22 -5.36
C GLU A 44 0.03 16.22 -5.20
N ALA A 45 1.08 15.84 -4.48
CA ALA A 45 2.30 16.64 -4.31
C ALA A 45 2.99 16.92 -5.66
N CYS A 46 3.14 15.92 -6.53
CA CYS A 46 3.71 16.12 -7.86
C CYS A 46 2.89 17.12 -8.69
N VAL A 47 1.56 17.03 -8.65
CA VAL A 47 0.67 17.98 -9.35
C VAL A 47 0.81 19.39 -8.77
N LYS A 48 0.87 19.54 -7.44
CA LYS A 48 1.09 20.83 -6.76
C LYS A 48 2.44 21.45 -7.13
N SER A 49 3.50 20.64 -7.19
CA SER A 49 4.85 21.08 -7.57
C SER A 49 4.88 21.58 -9.03
N SER A 50 4.29 20.81 -9.95
CA SER A 50 4.22 21.18 -11.37
C SER A 50 3.51 22.52 -11.58
N LYS A 51 2.37 22.75 -10.91
CA LYS A 51 1.65 24.04 -10.93
C LYS A 51 2.46 25.21 -10.39
N LYS A 52 3.50 24.95 -9.59
CA LYS A 52 4.43 25.94 -9.02
C LYS A 52 5.80 25.91 -9.72
N ASN A 53 5.84 25.51 -10.99
CA ASN A 53 7.06 25.46 -11.80
C ASN A 53 8.18 24.60 -11.18
N GLY A 54 7.82 23.45 -10.61
CA GLY A 54 8.78 22.51 -10.02
C GLY A 54 9.25 22.87 -8.62
N ALA A 55 8.54 23.74 -7.90
CA ALA A 55 8.87 24.06 -6.52
C ALA A 55 8.74 22.82 -5.61
N TRP A 56 9.63 22.72 -4.63
CA TRP A 56 9.54 21.71 -3.57
C TRP A 56 8.23 21.85 -2.80
N THR A 57 7.57 20.72 -2.54
CA THR A 57 6.34 20.64 -1.74
C THR A 57 6.46 19.49 -0.75
N LYS A 58 5.79 19.62 0.38
CA LYS A 58 5.66 18.51 1.34
C LYS A 58 4.72 17.44 0.78
N LEU A 59 4.99 16.20 1.19
CA LEU A 59 4.07 15.08 1.17
C LEU A 59 3.13 15.18 2.38
#